data_AF-U3U8L3-F1
#
_entry.id   AF-U3U8L3-F1
#
_cell.length_a   1.000
_cell.length_b   1.000
_cell.length_c   1.000
_cell.angle_alpha   90.00
_cell.angle_beta   90.00
_cell.angle_gamma   90.00
#
_symmetry.space_group_name_H-M   'P 1'
#
loop_
_entity.id
_entity.type
_entity.pdbx_description
1 polymer ?
#
loop_
_entity_poly.entity_id
_entity_poly.type
_entity_poly.pdbx_seq_one_letter_code
_entity_poly.pdbx_strand_id
1 'polypeptide(L)'
;MDVPGFDIALVRTPSVWTEEPRKQHSYLTGQFLETFSTFTETFGDIFAEDAGDIDIRDSIHSDRILLTLIPAMNTSQHTTSAL
;
A
#
# COMPACT_ATOMS: atom_id res chain seq x y z
N MET A 1 -15.79 -6.85 -22.61
CA MET A 1 -15.48 -7.92 -21.63
C MET A 1 -16.45 -7.71 -20.51
N ASP A 2 -17.45 -8.57 -20.38
CA ASP A 2 -18.54 -8.42 -19.41
C ASP A 2 -18.07 -9.01 -18.08
N VAL A 3 -17.90 -8.18 -17.06
CA VAL A 3 -17.44 -8.62 -15.74
C VAL A 3 -18.68 -8.93 -14.91
N PRO A 4 -18.88 -10.17 -14.43
CA PRO A 4 -20.09 -10.55 -13.71
C PRO A 4 -20.39 -9.62 -12.54
N GLY A 5 -21.58 -9.01 -12.54
CA GLY A 5 -22.04 -8.12 -11.47
C GLY A 5 -21.54 -6.66 -11.55
N PHE A 6 -20.74 -6.31 -12.56
CA PHE A 6 -20.25 -4.95 -12.79
C PHE A 6 -21.02 -4.25 -13.92
N ASP A 7 -21.80 -3.23 -13.58
CA ASP A 7 -22.49 -2.37 -14.54
C ASP A 7 -21.81 -1.00 -14.60
N ILE A 8 -21.22 -0.67 -15.75
CA ILE A 8 -20.52 0.61 -15.97
C ILE A 8 -21.45 1.82 -15.85
N ALA A 9 -22.76 1.66 -16.10
CA ALA A 9 -23.73 2.73 -15.93
C ALA A 9 -23.96 3.09 -14.46
N LEU A 10 -23.70 2.15 -13.54
CA LEU A 10 -23.92 2.29 -12.10
C LEU A 10 -22.64 2.62 -11.33
N VAL A 11 -21.50 2.79 -12.00
CA VAL A 11 -20.18 3.12 -11.40
C VAL A 11 -20.23 4.36 -10.49
N ARG A 12 -21.10 5.34 -10.77
CA ARG A 12 -21.19 6.57 -9.95
C ARG A 12 -22.20 6.47 -8.82
N THR A 13 -22.85 5.32 -8.63
CA THR A 13 -23.91 5.11 -7.64
C THR A 13 -23.57 3.91 -6.75
N PRO A 14 -22.65 4.07 -5.77
CA PRO A 14 -22.15 2.95 -4.97
C PRO A 14 -23.23 2.23 -4.15
N SER A 15 -24.33 2.92 -3.82
CA SER A 15 -25.43 2.40 -3.02
C SER A 15 -26.23 1.29 -3.69
N VAL A 16 -26.15 1.18 -5.02
CA VAL A 16 -26.90 0.16 -5.80
C VAL A 16 -26.00 -0.96 -6.31
N TRP A 17 -24.73 -0.97 -5.91
CA TRP A 17 -23.80 -2.01 -6.31
C TRP A 17 -24.19 -3.35 -5.69
N THR A 18 -24.04 -4.42 -6.48
CA THR A 18 -24.16 -5.77 -5.96
C THR A 18 -22.94 -6.10 -5.10
N GLU A 19 -23.00 -7.21 -4.35
CA GLU A 19 -21.88 -7.61 -3.48
C GLU A 19 -20.63 -8.04 -4.28
N GLU A 20 -20.81 -8.44 -5.53
CA GLU A 20 -19.79 -9.09 -6.36
C GLU A 20 -18.60 -8.17 -6.72
N PRO A 21 -18.79 -6.92 -7.17
CA PRO A 21 -17.70 -5.96 -7.33
C PRO A 21 -16.89 -5.75 -6.05
N ARG A 22 -17.54 -5.78 -4.89
CA ARG A 22 -16.87 -5.60 -3.60
C ARG A 22 -16.00 -6.80 -3.25
N LYS A 23 -16.48 -8.03 -3.54
CA LYS A 23 -15.69 -9.26 -3.40
C LYS A 23 -14.48 -9.25 -4.32
N GLN A 24 -14.66 -8.87 -5.59
CA GLN A 24 -13.55 -8.75 -6.55
C GLN A 24 -12.50 -7.73 -6.10
N HIS A 25 -12.93 -6.56 -5.60
CA HIS A 25 -12.02 -5.57 -5.02
C HIS A 25 -11.23 -6.15 -3.85
N SER A 26 -11.87 -6.86 -2.92
CA SER A 26 -11.21 -7.48 -1.77
C SER A 26 -10.22 -8.58 -2.16
N TYR A 27 -10.52 -9.40 -3.17
CA TYR A 27 -9.59 -10.42 -3.67
C TYR A 27 -8.32 -9.79 -4.26
N LEU A 28 -8.45 -8.68 -4.98
CA LEU A 28 -7.31 -7.98 -5.58
C LEU A 28 -6.50 -7.18 -4.55
N THR A 29 -7.17 -6.54 -3.60
CA THR A 29 -6.51 -5.69 -2.59
C THR A 29 -5.96 -6.48 -1.39
N GLY A 30 -6.47 -7.68 -1.12
CA GLY A 30 -6.05 -8.50 0.01
C GLY A 30 -4.55 -8.78 0.06
N GLN A 31 -3.90 -8.95 -1.10
CA GLN A 31 -2.45 -9.19 -1.18
C GLN A 31 -1.61 -8.00 -0.69
N PHE A 32 -2.09 -6.77 -0.87
CA PHE A 32 -1.35 -5.56 -0.49
C PHE A 32 -1.78 -4.99 0.87
N LEU A 33 -2.92 -5.45 1.39
CA LEU A 33 -3.51 -4.91 2.60
C LEU A 33 -2.59 -5.05 3.82
N GLU A 34 -1.92 -6.19 3.97
CA GLU A 34 -0.97 -6.45 5.05
C GLU A 34 0.24 -5.49 4.99
N THR A 35 0.79 -5.31 3.80
CA THR A 35 1.92 -4.39 3.56
C THR A 35 1.53 -2.94 3.81
N PHE A 36 0.37 -2.50 3.30
CA PHE A 36 -0.12 -1.13 3.51
C PHE A 36 -0.50 -0.85 4.97
N SER A 37 -1.09 -1.82 5.66
CA SER A 37 -1.35 -1.74 7.10
C SER A 37 -0.03 -1.60 7.88
N THR A 38 0.99 -2.39 7.53
CA THR A 38 2.32 -2.26 8.14
C THR A 38 2.93 -0.87 7.93
N PHE A 39 2.91 -0.35 6.70
CA PHE A 39 3.41 1.00 6.40
C PHE A 39 2.68 2.10 7.16
N THR A 40 1.35 1.97 7.31
CA THR A 40 0.53 3.02 7.94
C THR A 40 0.57 2.93 9.46
N GLU A 41 0.50 1.73 10.03
CA GLU A 41 0.36 1.53 11.48
C GLU A 41 1.70 1.42 12.21
N THR A 42 2.68 0.75 11.59
CA THR A 42 3.99 0.53 12.23
C THR A 42 5.00 1.62 11.87
N PHE A 43 4.95 2.09 10.61
CA PHE A 43 5.87 3.10 10.08
C PHE A 43 5.18 4.41 9.70
N GLY A 44 3.98 4.66 10.23
CA GLY A 44 3.19 5.86 9.91
C GLY A 44 3.96 7.16 10.13
N ASP A 45 4.77 7.23 11.18
CA ASP A 45 5.60 8.40 11.48
C ASP A 45 6.75 8.64 10.48
N ILE A 46 7.12 7.61 9.70
CA ILE A 46 8.18 7.68 8.66
C ILE A 46 7.56 8.00 7.29
N PHE A 47 6.39 7.45 6.99
CA PHE A 47 5.73 7.54 5.68
C PHE A 47 4.52 8.49 5.63
N ALA A 48 4.29 9.30 6.67
CA ALA A 48 3.23 10.30 6.68
C ALA A 48 3.42 11.34 5.56
N GLU A 49 2.31 11.89 5.08
CA GLU A 49 2.30 13.05 4.19
C GLU A 49 3.06 14.20 4.89
N ASP A 50 4.05 14.77 4.20
CA ASP A 50 5.04 15.75 4.71
C ASP A 50 6.13 15.24 5.69
N ALA A 51 6.28 13.94 5.92
CA ALA A 51 7.45 13.38 6.65
C ALA A 51 8.73 13.28 5.79
N GLY A 52 8.69 13.78 4.55
CA GLY A 52 9.69 13.61 3.50
C GLY A 52 10.97 14.43 3.68
N ASP A 53 11.67 14.26 4.82
CA ASP A 53 12.99 14.86 5.06
C ASP A 53 14.08 14.27 4.14
N ILE A 54 13.81 13.12 3.51
CA ILE A 54 14.77 12.36 2.70
C ILE A 54 14.22 12.15 1.28
N ASP A 55 14.90 12.72 0.28
CA ASP A 55 14.76 12.34 -1.13
C ASP A 55 15.94 11.45 -1.55
N ILE A 56 15.64 10.22 -1.96
CA ILE A 56 16.64 9.25 -2.43
C ILE A 56 17.40 9.80 -3.65
N ARG A 57 16.73 10.56 -4.53
CA ARG A 57 17.41 11.15 -5.69
C ARG A 57 18.40 12.23 -5.27
N ASP A 58 18.06 13.07 -4.29
CA ASP A 58 19.02 14.04 -3.75
C ASP A 58 20.20 13.33 -3.08
N SER A 59 19.94 12.26 -2.33
CA SER A 59 21.02 11.52 -1.67
C SER A 59 22.05 10.96 -2.65
N ILE A 60 21.60 10.50 -3.83
CA ILE A 60 22.48 9.96 -4.88
C ILE A 60 23.24 11.08 -5.61
N HIS A 61 22.57 12.18 -5.96
CA HIS A 61 23.19 13.22 -6.79
C HIS A 61 24.07 14.19 -6.00
N SER A 62 23.83 14.34 -4.70
CA SER A 62 24.51 15.30 -3.82
C SER A 62 25.57 14.64 -2.92
N ASP A 63 25.95 13.38 -3.19
CA ASP A 63 26.92 12.58 -2.41
C ASP A 63 26.62 12.59 -0.89
N ARG A 64 25.34 12.54 -0.53
CA ARG A 64 24.93 12.48 0.88
C ARG A 64 24.94 11.05 1.39
N ILE A 65 25.24 10.88 2.67
CA ILE A 65 25.21 9.58 3.33
C ILE A 65 23.79 9.29 3.81
N LEU A 66 23.19 8.20 3.31
CA LEU A 66 21.93 7.64 3.77
C LEU A 66 22.19 6.28 4.43
N LEU A 67 21.74 6.12 5.67
CA LEU A 67 21.83 4.86 6.44
C LEU A 67 20.43 4.46 6.92
N THR A 68 19.97 3.29 6.49
CA THR A 68 18.70 2.69 6.93
C THR A 68 18.97 1.45 7.77
N LEU A 69 18.50 1.43 9.01
CA LEU A 69 18.59 0.26 9.90
C LEU A 69 17.26 -0.48 9.90
N ILE A 70 17.26 -1.68 9.30
CA ILE A 70 16.09 -2.55 9.30
C ILE A 70 16.12 -3.39 10.58
N PRO A 71 15.11 -3.31 11.46
CA PRO A 71 15.09 -4.06 12.71
C PRO A 71 15.03 -5.58 12.44
N ALA A 72 15.67 -6.38 13.30
CA ALA A 72 15.60 -7.85 13.22
C ALA A 72 14.20 -8.32 13.66
N MET A 73 13.47 -9.01 12.77
CA MET A 73 12.05 -9.34 12.99
C MET A 73 11.84 -10.77 13.50
N ASN A 74 11.08 -10.90 14.59
CA ASN A 74 10.50 -12.14 15.14
C ASN A 74 9.13 -12.48 14.50
N THR A 75 8.75 -11.75 13.44
CA THR A 75 7.47 -11.89 12.75
C THR A 75 7.71 -11.92 11.23
N SER A 76 7.15 -12.96 10.61
CA SER A 76 7.07 -13.31 9.17
C SER A 76 8.02 -12.62 8.16
N GLN A 77 8.83 -13.42 7.46
CA GLN A 77 9.69 -13.02 6.34
C GLN A 77 8.98 -12.25 5.19
N HIS A 78 7.65 -12.38 5.07
CA HIS A 78 6.86 -11.80 4.00
C HIS A 78 6.67 -10.29 4.11
N THR A 79 6.57 -9.75 5.33
CA THR A 79 6.39 -8.30 5.55
C THR A 79 7.73 -7.57 5.44
N THR A 80 8.81 -8.19 5.90
CA THR A 80 10.17 -7.63 5.83
C THR A 80 10.69 -7.46 4.40
N SER A 81 10.37 -8.39 3.49
CA SER A 81 10.84 -8.30 2.09
C SER A 81 10.15 -7.20 1.28
N ALA A 82 9.09 -6.59 1.81
CA ALA A 82 8.34 -5.53 1.16
C ALA A 82 8.76 -4.11 1.62
N LEU A 83 9.66 -4.01 2.61
CA LEU A 83 10.29 -2.79 3.10
C LEU A 83 11.64 -2.57 2.42
#